data_AF-A0A813EML1-F1
#
_entry.id   AF-A0A813EML1-F1
#
_cell.length_a   1.000
_cell.length_b   1.000
_cell.length_c   1.000
_cell.angle_alpha   90.00
_cell.angle_beta   90.00
_cell.angle_gamma   90.00
#
_symmetry.space_group_name_H-M   'P 1'
#
loop_
_entity.id
_entity.type
_entity.pdbx_description
1 polymer ?
#
loop_
_entity_poly.entity_id
_entity_poly.type
_entity_poly.pdbx_seq_one_letter_code
_entity_poly.pdbx_strand_id
1 'polypeptide(L)'
;MSQPSELTYNRNELKWCIRRGGAEVSCLSGNVANPLDASVAGATFKAVPLSDFDGQFEGAGVGKATGGGKRNKPELIKFGAIEPKYAEECKDEVTPGTSTFDVELMNKEGLSLPDGNPCKNIAGKWTVSEAPRIFSSGNTKRRGPPTITREGEGSAWSTHGYDGSDTEWGAGTTYDSTIGCSGREISRDMKAADWAHAHDTVDGVMDITHALYSLPCALAPDGEVAPMGFGLSFSSGDACEGIVDRVLTGAKFINNQVSIENSLQWAKDDTADCNSLQNFYARTFCDLHCLRDTVKTGDKAILKSLEGAVDVMGKNTDALLEHYSENLQDSINGLKETTGSSLLEDAQTMRKKMDGMFLEMSQMLSTEVTQSSRSTASRALDHFSALFEDSQGFQGGNASTLMPLLFQETENLHSVISLASSDRPSS
;
A
#
# COMPACT_ATOMS: atom_id res chain seq x y z
N MET A 1 27.37 34.67 42.61
CA MET A 1 27.89 33.47 41.91
C MET A 1 26.71 32.52 41.72
N SER A 2 26.33 32.23 40.47
CA SER A 2 25.27 31.23 40.19
C SER A 2 25.80 29.85 40.55
N GLN A 3 25.02 29.06 41.28
CA GLN A 3 25.38 27.65 41.50
C GLN A 3 25.33 26.88 40.17
N PRO A 4 26.27 25.95 39.94
CA PRO A 4 26.28 25.13 38.73
C PRO A 4 25.00 24.27 38.68
N SER A 5 24.49 24.05 37.47
CA SER A 5 23.39 23.13 37.22
C SER A 5 23.99 21.80 36.75
N GLU A 6 23.50 20.69 37.27
CA GLU A 6 24.00 19.33 37.04
C GLU A 6 22.90 18.48 36.40
N LEU A 7 23.24 17.73 35.35
CA LEU A 7 22.34 16.75 34.74
C LEU A 7 22.54 15.40 35.41
N THR A 8 21.48 14.84 36.00
CA THR A 8 21.52 13.55 36.70
C THR A 8 20.43 12.63 36.19
N TYR A 9 20.73 11.35 36.03
CA TYR A 9 19.72 10.35 35.69
C TYR A 9 19.04 9.84 36.96
N ASN A 10 17.73 10.09 37.10
CA ASN A 10 16.93 9.58 38.19
C ASN A 10 16.50 8.15 37.86
N ARG A 11 17.21 7.17 38.44
CA ARG A 11 16.97 5.73 38.21
C ARG A 11 15.59 5.26 38.66
N ASN A 12 14.97 5.92 39.65
CA ASN A 12 13.67 5.50 40.17
C ASN A 12 12.53 5.88 39.22
N GLU A 13 12.70 6.97 38.46
CA GLU A 13 11.68 7.48 37.54
C GLU A 13 12.03 7.27 36.07
N LEU A 14 13.21 6.71 35.79
CA LEU A 14 13.77 6.49 34.46
C LEU A 14 13.80 7.76 33.60
N LYS A 15 14.15 8.90 34.22
CA LYS A 15 14.17 10.22 33.56
C LYS A 15 15.47 10.96 33.82
N TRP A 16 15.87 11.76 32.85
CA TRP A 16 16.95 12.73 33.01
C TRP A 16 16.43 14.00 33.68
N CYS A 17 17.08 14.42 34.76
CA CYS A 17 16.68 15.55 35.58
C CYS A 17 17.83 16.54 35.78
N ILE A 18 17.50 17.83 35.82
CA ILE A 18 18.46 18.89 36.11
C ILE A 18 18.34 19.26 37.57
N ARG A 19 19.49 19.30 38.26
CA ARG A 19 19.61 19.77 39.64
C ARG A 19 20.35 21.09 39.68
N ARG A 20 19.93 22.01 40.55
CA ARG A 20 20.65 23.25 40.85
C ARG A 20 20.76 23.37 42.36
N GLY A 21 21.98 23.35 42.88
CA GLY A 21 22.21 23.43 44.33
C GLY A 21 21.71 22.23 45.14
N GLY A 22 21.63 21.05 44.52
CA GLY A 22 21.11 19.83 45.14
C GLY A 22 19.59 19.67 45.11
N ALA A 23 18.84 20.69 44.67
CA ALA A 23 17.40 20.59 44.44
C ALA A 23 17.11 20.28 42.97
N GLU A 24 16.10 19.44 42.73
CA GLU A 24 15.61 19.08 41.40
C GLU A 24 14.78 20.23 40.83
N VAL A 25 15.13 20.69 39.63
CA VAL A 25 14.50 21.86 38.99
C VAL A 25 13.50 21.43 37.92
N SER A 26 13.87 20.45 37.09
CA SER A 26 13.02 19.95 36.01
C SER A 26 13.55 18.62 35.46
N CYS A 27 12.64 17.71 35.11
CA CYS A 27 12.95 16.46 34.42
C CYS A 27 12.38 16.45 33.01
N LEU A 28 13.03 15.69 32.13
CA LEU A 28 12.52 15.44 30.79
C LEU A 28 11.20 14.66 30.86
N SER A 29 10.18 15.18 30.17
CA SER A 29 8.89 14.52 30.02
C SER A 29 9.02 13.38 29.01
N GLY A 30 9.27 12.17 29.51
CA GLY A 30 9.33 10.95 28.73
C GLY A 30 10.23 9.93 29.39
N ASN A 31 9.72 8.71 29.63
CA ASN A 31 10.44 7.65 30.35
C ASN A 31 11.61 7.06 29.53
N VAL A 32 11.85 7.56 28.30
CA VAL A 32 12.86 7.08 27.34
C VAL A 32 13.42 8.22 26.47
N ALA A 33 13.26 9.49 26.87
CA ALA A 33 13.74 10.61 26.07
C ALA A 33 15.29 10.68 26.13
N ASN A 34 15.95 10.49 24.99
CA ASN A 34 17.40 10.70 24.87
C ASN A 34 17.68 12.21 25.14
N PRO A 35 18.68 12.55 25.98
CA PRO A 35 19.07 13.95 26.24
C PRO A 35 19.40 14.77 24.98
N LEU A 36 19.73 14.10 23.88
CA LEU A 36 20.00 14.71 22.58
C LEU A 36 18.74 15.02 21.76
N ASP A 37 17.64 14.28 22.00
CA ASP A 37 16.41 14.35 21.20
C ASP A 37 15.35 15.26 21.81
N ALA A 38 15.45 15.55 23.12
CA ALA A 38 14.47 16.36 23.82
C ALA A 38 14.97 17.81 24.01
N SER A 39 14.26 18.76 23.39
CA SER A 39 14.43 20.18 23.69
C SER A 39 13.91 20.46 25.10
N VAL A 40 14.81 20.58 26.06
CA VAL A 40 14.42 20.96 27.43
C VAL A 40 13.99 22.43 27.42
N ALA A 41 12.69 22.69 27.42
CA ALA A 41 12.14 24.03 27.44
C ALA A 41 12.68 24.81 28.68
N GLY A 42 13.43 25.89 28.43
CA GLY A 42 13.97 26.78 29.47
C GLY A 42 15.40 26.44 29.96
N ALA A 43 16.06 25.43 29.40
CA ALA A 43 17.43 25.07 29.76
C ALA A 43 18.49 25.91 29.01
N THR A 44 19.48 26.43 29.73
CA THR A 44 20.69 27.07 29.17
C THR A 44 21.81 26.08 28.79
N PHE A 45 21.52 24.77 28.75
CA PHE A 45 22.50 23.76 28.38
C PHE A 45 22.10 23.06 27.08
N LYS A 46 23.11 22.69 26.29
CA LYS A 46 22.99 21.92 25.06
C LYS A 46 23.76 20.63 25.27
N ALA A 47 23.07 19.49 25.21
CA ALA A 47 23.76 18.21 25.14
C ALA A 47 24.41 18.10 23.75
N VAL A 48 25.71 17.82 23.73
CA VAL A 48 26.50 17.63 22.49
C VAL A 48 27.10 16.24 22.60
N PRO A 49 26.98 15.38 21.56
CA PRO A 49 27.64 14.09 21.57
C PRO A 49 29.16 14.30 21.60
N LEU A 50 29.82 13.72 22.60
CA LEU A 50 31.28 13.63 22.66
C LEU A 50 31.69 12.30 22.05
N SER A 51 32.54 12.33 21.01
CA SER A 51 32.92 11.17 20.21
C SER A 51 34.39 10.75 20.37
N ASP A 52 35.09 11.23 21.40
CA ASP A 52 36.54 11.05 21.55
C ASP A 52 36.94 10.82 23.01
N PHE A 53 36.75 9.59 23.50
CA PHE A 53 37.46 9.10 24.69
C PHE A 53 38.79 8.44 24.30
N ASP A 54 39.65 9.15 23.56
CA ASP A 54 41.01 8.72 23.19
C ASP A 54 42.02 8.85 24.35
N GLY A 55 41.60 8.51 25.57
CA GLY A 55 42.47 8.46 26.75
C GLY A 55 43.19 7.12 26.82
N GLN A 56 44.52 7.10 26.64
CA GLN A 56 45.34 5.94 27.00
C GLN A 56 45.44 5.83 28.53
N PHE A 57 44.71 4.88 29.11
CA PHE A 57 44.82 4.54 30.53
C PHE A 57 45.79 3.37 30.71
N GLU A 58 47.03 3.67 31.07
CA GLU A 58 48.01 2.65 31.46
C GLU A 58 47.71 2.17 32.90
N GLY A 59 47.04 1.02 33.02
CA GLY A 59 46.88 0.33 34.30
C GLY A 59 48.19 -0.33 34.74
N ALA A 60 48.65 -0.03 35.97
CA ALA A 60 49.76 -0.74 36.61
C ALA A 60 49.39 -2.23 36.80
N GLY A 61 49.97 -3.08 35.96
CA GLY A 61 49.58 -4.48 35.81
C GLY A 61 49.89 -5.39 37.00
N VAL A 62 48.98 -6.33 37.26
CA VAL A 62 49.26 -7.57 37.99
C VAL A 62 50.07 -8.50 37.08
N GLY A 63 51.06 -9.20 37.64
CA GLY A 63 52.05 -10.00 36.89
C GLY A 63 51.42 -10.98 35.89
N LYS A 64 52.02 -11.07 34.69
CA LYS A 64 51.62 -11.97 33.60
C LYS A 64 51.58 -13.42 34.09
N ALA A 65 50.39 -13.99 34.17
CA ALA A 65 50.22 -15.44 34.30
C ALA A 65 50.83 -16.13 33.07
N THR A 66 51.76 -17.04 33.32
CA THR A 66 52.45 -17.82 32.29
C THR A 66 51.54 -18.92 31.74
N GLY A 67 51.23 -18.86 30.44
CA GLY A 67 51.11 -20.04 29.59
C GLY A 67 49.78 -20.80 29.61
N GLY A 68 48.65 -20.13 29.35
CA GLY A 68 47.47 -20.79 28.79
C GLY A 68 47.35 -20.45 27.31
N GLY A 69 47.22 -21.45 26.43
CA GLY A 69 47.00 -21.21 25.00
C GLY A 69 45.77 -20.31 24.78
N LYS A 70 45.94 -19.22 24.02
CA LYS A 70 44.85 -18.26 23.77
C LYS A 70 43.73 -18.99 23.01
N ARG A 71 42.61 -19.26 23.66
CA ARG A 71 41.42 -19.82 22.99
C ARG A 71 40.97 -18.82 21.92
N ASN A 72 40.64 -19.30 20.71
CA ASN A 72 40.09 -18.44 19.66
C ASN A 72 38.67 -18.01 20.05
N LYS A 73 38.32 -16.76 19.78
CA LYS A 73 36.94 -16.27 19.99
C LYS A 73 35.99 -17.01 19.05
N PRO A 74 34.76 -17.34 19.49
CA PRO A 74 33.77 -17.97 18.63
C PRO A 74 33.37 -17.03 17.49
N GLU A 75 33.04 -17.61 16.33
CA GLU A 75 32.46 -16.87 15.21
C GLU A 75 30.99 -16.59 15.49
N LEU A 76 30.59 -15.31 15.42
CA LEU A 76 29.22 -14.90 15.71
C LEU A 76 28.32 -15.13 14.49
N ILE A 77 27.13 -15.66 14.74
CA ILE A 77 26.10 -15.87 13.72
C ILE A 77 25.56 -14.50 13.30
N LYS A 78 25.46 -14.27 11.98
CA LYS A 78 24.83 -13.08 11.40
C LYS A 78 23.38 -13.37 11.07
N PHE A 79 22.49 -12.46 11.45
CA PHE A 79 21.07 -12.53 11.10
C PHE A 79 20.77 -11.66 9.88
N GLY A 80 19.99 -12.17 8.93
CA GLY A 80 19.48 -11.42 7.78
C GLY A 80 17.97 -11.28 7.87
N ALA A 81 17.43 -10.12 7.49
CA ALA A 81 16.00 -9.87 7.49
C ALA A 81 15.26 -10.88 6.59
N ILE A 82 14.10 -11.34 7.04
CA ILE A 82 13.27 -12.26 6.28
C ILE A 82 12.48 -11.44 5.24
N GLU A 83 12.64 -11.78 3.96
CA GLU A 83 11.87 -11.15 2.90
C GLU A 83 10.40 -11.59 2.94
N PRO A 84 9.43 -10.66 2.89
CA PRO A 84 8.01 -10.99 2.82
C PRO A 84 7.67 -11.69 1.49
N LYS A 85 6.82 -12.71 1.55
CA LYS A 85 6.31 -13.42 0.38
C LYS A 85 4.89 -12.97 0.06
N TYR A 86 4.76 -12.00 -0.82
CA TYR A 86 3.47 -11.48 -1.27
C TYR A 86 2.72 -12.49 -2.15
N ALA A 87 1.40 -12.33 -2.21
CA ALA A 87 0.57 -13.07 -3.17
C ALA A 87 1.03 -12.81 -4.62
N GLU A 88 0.90 -13.81 -5.50
CA GLU A 88 1.36 -13.71 -6.89
C GLU A 88 0.67 -12.57 -7.65
N GLU A 89 -0.61 -12.33 -7.37
CA GLU A 89 -1.38 -11.23 -7.95
C GLU A 89 -1.05 -9.83 -7.40
N CYS A 90 -0.21 -9.75 -6.37
CA CYS A 90 0.17 -8.52 -5.68
C CYS A 90 1.66 -8.20 -5.80
N LYS A 91 2.37 -8.88 -6.70
CA LYS A 91 3.76 -8.55 -7.01
C LYS A 91 3.85 -7.31 -7.88
N ASP A 92 5.03 -6.70 -7.90
CA ASP A 92 5.27 -5.47 -8.65
C ASP A 92 5.06 -5.68 -10.16
N GLU A 93 5.40 -6.86 -10.69
CA GLU A 93 5.28 -7.17 -12.12
C GLU A 93 3.82 -7.24 -12.61
N VAL A 94 2.87 -7.45 -11.71
CA VAL A 94 1.43 -7.53 -12.04
C VAL A 94 0.64 -6.31 -11.55
N THR A 95 1.29 -5.37 -10.88
CA THR A 95 0.66 -4.19 -10.29
C THR A 95 0.96 -2.94 -11.12
N PRO A 96 -0.02 -2.39 -11.86
CA PRO A 96 0.12 -1.11 -12.57
C PRO A 96 0.72 0.01 -11.71
N GLY A 97 1.59 0.80 -12.34
CA GLY A 97 2.27 1.95 -11.72
C GLY A 97 3.68 1.64 -11.22
N THR A 98 4.10 0.37 -11.20
CA THR A 98 5.50 -0.01 -10.96
C THR A 98 6.29 0.04 -12.28
N SER A 99 7.61 0.17 -12.19
CA SER A 99 8.49 0.17 -13.37
C SER A 99 8.62 -1.20 -14.04
N THR A 100 8.25 -2.27 -13.34
CA THR A 100 8.34 -3.66 -13.80
C THR A 100 6.99 -4.23 -14.24
N PHE A 101 5.95 -3.41 -14.25
CA PHE A 101 4.59 -3.82 -14.60
C PHE A 101 4.49 -4.39 -16.02
N ASP A 102 3.84 -5.56 -16.14
CA ASP A 102 3.51 -6.24 -17.38
C ASP A 102 2.01 -6.60 -17.40
N VAL A 103 1.31 -6.05 -18.40
CA VAL A 103 -0.13 -6.27 -18.58
C VAL A 103 -0.48 -7.70 -18.97
N GLU A 104 0.38 -8.39 -19.72
CA GLU A 104 0.15 -9.79 -20.10
C GLU A 104 0.27 -10.69 -18.87
N LEU A 105 1.24 -10.42 -18.01
CA LEU A 105 1.41 -11.15 -16.76
C LEU A 105 0.24 -10.91 -15.81
N MET A 106 -0.20 -9.66 -15.64
CA MET A 106 -1.38 -9.32 -14.83
C MET A 106 -2.63 -10.07 -15.31
N ASN A 107 -2.86 -10.11 -16.63
CA ASN A 107 -4.01 -10.80 -17.20
C ASN A 107 -3.91 -12.33 -17.02
N LYS A 108 -2.72 -12.89 -17.20
CA LYS A 108 -2.47 -14.33 -17.01
C LYS A 108 -2.72 -14.75 -15.57
N GLU A 109 -2.10 -14.06 -14.62
CA GLU A 109 -2.22 -14.39 -13.19
C GLU A 109 -3.65 -14.11 -12.72
N GLY A 110 -4.22 -12.95 -13.05
CA GLY A 110 -5.55 -12.55 -12.62
C GLY A 110 -6.68 -13.45 -13.13
N LEU A 111 -6.61 -13.93 -14.38
CA LEU A 111 -7.61 -14.87 -14.92
C LEU A 111 -7.53 -16.27 -14.28
N SER A 112 -6.37 -16.64 -13.73
CA SER A 112 -6.19 -17.91 -13.03
C SER A 112 -6.74 -17.90 -11.59
N LEU A 113 -7.10 -16.72 -11.08
CA LEU A 113 -7.58 -16.55 -9.71
C LEU A 113 -8.98 -17.17 -9.51
N PRO A 114 -9.28 -17.64 -8.28
CA PRO A 114 -10.60 -18.14 -7.93
C PRO A 114 -11.65 -17.02 -7.94
N ASP A 115 -12.91 -17.40 -8.14
CA ASP A 115 -14.03 -16.47 -8.01
C ASP A 115 -14.07 -15.86 -6.61
N GLY A 116 -14.32 -14.56 -6.54
CA GLY A 116 -14.31 -13.78 -5.29
C GLY A 116 -12.98 -13.10 -4.97
N ASN A 117 -11.89 -13.41 -5.67
CA ASN A 117 -10.69 -12.57 -5.61
C ASN A 117 -10.93 -11.29 -6.43
N PRO A 118 -10.80 -10.09 -5.83
CA PRO A 118 -11.08 -8.83 -6.54
C PRO A 118 -10.12 -8.59 -7.72
N CYS A 119 -8.90 -9.11 -7.67
CA CYS A 119 -7.92 -8.97 -8.75
C CYS A 119 -8.26 -9.79 -9.99
N LYS A 120 -9.21 -10.74 -9.90
CA LYS A 120 -9.77 -11.39 -11.08
C LYS A 120 -10.56 -10.42 -11.96
N ASN A 121 -11.21 -9.43 -11.36
CA ASN A 121 -12.09 -8.48 -12.05
C ASN A 121 -11.34 -7.35 -12.78
N ILE A 122 -10.01 -7.35 -12.73
CA ILE A 122 -9.17 -6.43 -13.51
C ILE A 122 -8.42 -7.15 -14.62
N ALA A 123 -8.53 -8.47 -14.70
CA ALA A 123 -7.84 -9.28 -15.70
C ALA A 123 -8.80 -9.58 -16.85
N GLY A 124 -8.29 -9.44 -18.08
CA GLY A 124 -9.07 -9.71 -19.27
C GLY A 124 -8.25 -10.40 -20.35
N LYS A 125 -8.93 -11.02 -21.31
CA LYS A 125 -8.32 -11.48 -22.57
C LYS A 125 -9.35 -11.46 -23.69
N TRP A 126 -8.86 -11.30 -24.90
CA TRP A 126 -9.65 -11.48 -26.12
C TRP A 126 -9.40 -12.87 -26.69
N THR A 127 -10.45 -13.65 -26.88
CA THR A 127 -10.40 -14.88 -27.67
C THR A 127 -10.83 -14.57 -29.10
N VAL A 128 -9.98 -14.92 -30.06
CA VAL A 128 -10.26 -14.73 -31.48
C VAL A 128 -10.65 -16.07 -32.07
N SER A 129 -11.89 -16.18 -32.56
CA SER A 129 -12.38 -17.35 -33.29
C SER A 129 -12.61 -16.99 -34.76
N GLU A 130 -12.15 -17.87 -35.64
CA GLU A 130 -12.36 -17.73 -37.08
C GLU A 130 -13.42 -18.74 -37.54
N ALA A 131 -14.61 -18.26 -37.87
CA ALA A 131 -15.67 -19.08 -38.42
C ALA A 131 -15.70 -18.95 -39.95
N PRO A 132 -15.66 -20.06 -40.73
CA PRO A 132 -15.76 -19.96 -42.19
C PRO A 132 -17.13 -19.43 -42.58
N ARG A 133 -17.18 -18.30 -43.30
CA ARG A 133 -18.43 -17.81 -43.90
C ARG A 133 -18.80 -18.68 -45.10
N ILE A 134 -19.93 -19.37 -44.98
CA ILE A 134 -20.52 -20.12 -46.08
C ILE A 134 -21.72 -19.34 -46.60
N PHE A 135 -21.57 -18.73 -47.78
CA PHE A 135 -22.69 -18.13 -48.49
C PHE A 135 -23.37 -19.22 -49.31
N SER A 136 -24.66 -19.45 -49.05
CA SER A 136 -25.49 -20.34 -49.85
C SER A 136 -26.36 -19.51 -50.79
N SER A 137 -26.13 -19.65 -52.09
CA SER A 137 -27.01 -19.08 -53.12
C SER A 137 -27.44 -20.20 -54.07
N GLY A 138 -28.71 -20.61 -53.94
CA GLY A 138 -29.24 -21.82 -54.59
C GLY A 138 -28.47 -23.08 -54.18
N ASN A 139 -28.08 -23.89 -55.17
CA ASN A 139 -27.29 -25.12 -54.97
C ASN A 139 -25.77 -24.87 -54.89
N THR A 140 -25.32 -23.61 -54.91
CA THR A 140 -23.88 -23.29 -54.83
C THR A 140 -23.52 -22.78 -53.44
N LYS A 141 -22.54 -23.45 -52.81
CA LYS A 141 -21.90 -22.98 -51.58
C LYS A 141 -20.60 -22.28 -51.95
N ARG A 142 -20.49 -20.98 -51.68
CA ARG A 142 -19.24 -20.23 -51.82
C ARG A 142 -18.63 -19.98 -50.45
N ARG A 143 -17.34 -20.30 -50.28
CA ARG A 143 -16.57 -19.87 -49.11
C ARG A 143 -16.23 -18.40 -49.28
N GLY A 144 -16.74 -17.57 -48.39
CA GLY A 144 -16.28 -16.20 -48.24
C GLY A 144 -15.06 -16.13 -47.31
N PRO A 145 -14.47 -14.93 -47.14
CA PRO A 145 -13.50 -14.70 -46.09
C PRO A 145 -14.09 -15.05 -44.71
N PRO A 146 -13.31 -15.65 -43.79
CA PRO A 146 -13.79 -16.02 -42.47
C PRO A 146 -14.41 -14.81 -41.75
N THR A 147 -15.45 -15.06 -40.94
CA THR A 147 -15.85 -14.10 -39.91
C THR A 147 -14.88 -14.25 -38.76
N ILE A 148 -14.20 -13.16 -38.43
CA ILE A 148 -13.42 -13.07 -37.20
C ILE A 148 -14.39 -12.62 -36.11
N THR A 149 -14.65 -13.49 -35.15
CA THR A 149 -15.42 -13.18 -33.94
C THR A 149 -14.45 -13.02 -32.78
N ARG A 150 -14.56 -11.89 -32.07
CA ARG A 150 -13.77 -11.63 -30.86
C ARG A 150 -14.71 -11.75 -29.67
N GLU A 151 -14.40 -12.65 -28.76
CA GLU A 151 -15.13 -12.79 -27.50
C GLU A 151 -14.21 -12.31 -26.37
N GLY A 152 -14.71 -11.37 -25.57
CA GLY A 152 -14.00 -10.86 -24.41
C GLY A 152 -14.27 -11.76 -23.20
N GLU A 153 -13.22 -12.13 -22.48
CA GLU A 153 -13.32 -12.76 -21.16
C GLU A 153 -12.76 -11.80 -20.11
N GLY A 154 -13.45 -11.68 -18.97
CA GLY A 154 -13.05 -10.77 -17.88
C GLY A 154 -13.11 -9.30 -18.31
N SER A 155 -12.09 -8.53 -17.94
CA SER A 155 -11.97 -7.09 -18.22
C SER A 155 -11.40 -6.81 -19.62
N ALA A 156 -11.88 -7.54 -20.62
CA ALA A 156 -11.58 -7.27 -22.02
C ALA A 156 -12.43 -6.07 -22.49
N TRP A 157 -11.80 -5.08 -23.12
CA TRP A 157 -12.49 -3.87 -23.58
C TRP A 157 -12.05 -3.48 -24.98
N SER A 158 -12.94 -2.80 -25.69
CA SER A 158 -12.68 -2.30 -27.05
C SER A 158 -13.19 -0.90 -27.16
N THR A 159 -12.40 0.01 -27.73
CA THR A 159 -12.93 1.31 -28.12
C THR A 159 -13.80 1.11 -29.35
N HIS A 160 -14.96 1.76 -29.39
CA HIS A 160 -15.67 1.97 -30.64
C HIS A 160 -15.54 3.45 -30.96
N GLY A 161 -14.76 3.78 -32.00
CA GLY A 161 -14.72 5.12 -32.55
C GLY A 161 -16.11 5.59 -32.97
N TYR A 162 -16.37 6.90 -32.90
CA TYR A 162 -17.67 7.50 -33.21
C TYR A 162 -18.19 7.20 -34.63
N ASP A 163 -17.30 6.81 -35.54
CA ASP A 163 -17.60 6.47 -36.94
C ASP A 163 -17.50 4.95 -37.23
N GLY A 164 -17.28 4.14 -36.18
CA GLY A 164 -17.09 2.70 -36.28
C GLY A 164 -15.78 2.26 -36.94
N SER A 165 -14.84 3.17 -37.19
CA SER A 165 -13.61 2.86 -37.94
C SER A 165 -12.40 2.51 -37.08
N ASP A 166 -12.35 3.00 -35.83
CA ASP A 166 -11.26 2.73 -34.89
C ASP A 166 -11.74 1.84 -33.75
N THR A 167 -11.29 0.57 -33.76
CA THR A 167 -11.40 -0.32 -32.61
C THR A 167 -10.03 -0.65 -32.08
N GLU A 168 -9.61 0.03 -31.01
CA GLU A 168 -8.51 -0.43 -30.17
C GLU A 168 -9.03 -1.53 -29.25
N TRP A 169 -8.29 -2.62 -29.14
CA TRP A 169 -8.66 -3.75 -28.30
C TRP A 169 -7.66 -3.84 -27.17
N GLY A 170 -8.15 -3.70 -25.94
CA GLY A 170 -7.34 -3.80 -24.74
C GLY A 170 -7.81 -4.95 -23.86
N ALA A 171 -6.90 -5.45 -23.04
CA ALA A 171 -7.17 -6.53 -22.10
C ALA A 171 -6.64 -6.13 -20.73
N GLY A 172 -7.52 -6.21 -19.73
CA GLY A 172 -7.23 -5.84 -18.37
C GLY A 172 -7.45 -4.35 -18.09
N THR A 173 -7.60 -4.05 -16.80
CA THR A 173 -7.92 -2.72 -16.28
C THR A 173 -6.68 -2.11 -15.62
N THR A 174 -6.00 -1.23 -16.36
CA THR A 174 -4.90 -0.40 -15.87
C THR A 174 -5.40 1.01 -15.52
N TYR A 175 -4.55 1.82 -14.88
CA TYR A 175 -4.88 3.22 -14.63
C TYR A 175 -5.12 3.99 -15.92
N ASP A 176 -4.24 3.80 -16.92
CA ASP A 176 -4.36 4.45 -18.22
C ASP A 176 -5.60 4.00 -18.97
N SER A 177 -5.95 2.71 -18.93
CA SER A 177 -7.17 2.23 -19.57
C SER A 177 -8.43 2.80 -18.89
N THR A 178 -8.41 2.96 -17.57
CA THR A 178 -9.54 3.52 -16.81
C THR A 178 -9.70 5.02 -17.06
N ILE A 179 -8.61 5.77 -17.09
CA ILE A 179 -8.63 7.22 -17.40
C ILE A 179 -9.04 7.43 -18.86
N GLY A 180 -8.47 6.66 -19.79
CA GLY A 180 -8.83 6.71 -21.20
C GLY A 180 -10.30 6.36 -21.43
N CYS A 181 -10.82 5.38 -20.68
CA CYS A 181 -12.23 5.03 -20.66
C CYS A 181 -13.12 6.20 -20.24
N SER A 182 -12.86 6.77 -19.07
CA SER A 182 -13.62 7.90 -18.53
C SER A 182 -13.58 9.12 -19.46
N GLY A 183 -12.44 9.39 -20.10
CA GLY A 183 -12.33 10.48 -21.08
C GLY A 183 -13.20 10.25 -22.32
N ARG A 184 -13.34 9.00 -22.78
CA ARG A 184 -14.23 8.66 -23.90
C ARG A 184 -15.70 8.73 -23.50
N GLU A 185 -16.07 8.23 -22.32
CA GLU A 185 -17.42 8.38 -21.76
C GLU A 185 -17.84 9.85 -21.69
N ILE A 186 -17.00 10.70 -21.08
CA ILE A 186 -17.28 12.15 -20.98
C ILE A 186 -17.44 12.78 -22.37
N SER A 187 -16.57 12.42 -23.32
CA SER A 187 -16.69 12.92 -24.68
C SER A 187 -18.00 12.48 -25.35
N ARG A 188 -18.48 11.26 -25.06
CA ARG A 188 -19.73 10.72 -25.62
C ARG A 188 -20.92 11.45 -25.04
N ASP A 189 -20.95 11.60 -23.72
CA ASP A 189 -22.00 12.33 -23.01
C ASP A 189 -22.11 13.76 -23.50
N MET A 190 -20.97 14.45 -23.72
CA MET A 190 -20.96 15.78 -24.31
C MET A 190 -21.54 15.82 -25.72
N LYS A 191 -21.18 14.88 -26.60
CA LYS A 191 -21.74 14.84 -27.96
C LYS A 191 -23.23 14.50 -27.96
N ALA A 192 -23.65 13.60 -27.07
CA ALA A 192 -25.05 13.27 -26.91
C ALA A 192 -25.85 14.50 -26.43
N ALA A 193 -25.29 15.27 -25.49
CA ALA A 193 -25.86 16.53 -25.02
C ALA A 193 -25.91 17.61 -26.12
N ASP A 194 -24.83 17.80 -26.89
CA ASP A 194 -24.79 18.75 -28.00
C ASP A 194 -25.84 18.40 -29.07
N TRP A 195 -26.00 17.12 -29.37
CA TRP A 195 -26.98 16.66 -30.33
C TRP A 195 -28.41 16.77 -29.80
N ALA A 196 -28.65 16.46 -28.52
CA ALA A 196 -29.94 16.70 -27.88
C ALA A 196 -30.30 18.19 -27.90
N HIS A 197 -29.32 19.06 -27.61
CA HIS A 197 -29.50 20.50 -27.70
C HIS A 197 -29.79 20.97 -29.13
N ALA A 198 -29.11 20.42 -30.14
CA ALA A 198 -29.39 20.69 -31.54
C ALA A 198 -30.79 20.23 -31.95
N HIS A 199 -31.22 19.05 -31.49
CA HIS A 199 -32.56 18.52 -31.70
C HIS A 199 -33.63 19.44 -31.10
N ASP A 200 -33.45 19.87 -29.85
CA ASP A 200 -34.37 20.79 -29.15
C ASP A 200 -34.40 22.17 -29.82
N THR A 201 -33.25 22.66 -30.29
CA THR A 201 -33.17 23.91 -31.05
C THR A 201 -33.95 23.81 -32.36
N VAL A 202 -33.81 22.70 -33.08
CA VAL A 202 -34.55 22.44 -34.33
C VAL A 202 -36.05 22.35 -34.04
N ASP A 203 -36.48 21.65 -32.99
CA ASP A 203 -37.89 21.55 -32.62
C ASP A 203 -38.47 22.93 -32.24
N GLY A 204 -37.74 23.72 -31.46
CA GLY A 204 -38.11 25.11 -31.13
C GLY A 204 -38.19 26.03 -32.34
N VAL A 205 -37.29 25.88 -33.32
CA VAL A 205 -37.38 26.62 -34.60
C VAL A 205 -38.60 26.18 -35.40
N MET A 206 -38.94 24.89 -35.42
CA MET A 206 -40.15 24.40 -36.07
C MET A 206 -41.42 24.95 -35.40
N ASP A 207 -41.43 25.10 -34.09
CA ASP A 207 -42.52 25.74 -33.33
C ASP A 207 -42.70 27.23 -33.67
N ILE A 208 -41.61 27.99 -33.69
CA ILE A 208 -41.65 29.41 -34.07
C ILE A 208 -42.11 29.56 -35.52
N THR A 209 -41.64 28.68 -36.40
CA THR A 209 -42.04 28.62 -37.81
C THR A 209 -43.53 28.31 -37.93
N HIS A 210 -44.04 27.33 -37.19
CA HIS A 210 -45.47 27.03 -37.12
C HIS A 210 -46.29 28.27 -36.72
N ALA A 211 -45.88 28.97 -35.66
CA ALA A 211 -46.56 30.18 -35.19
C ALA A 211 -46.52 31.33 -36.22
N LEU A 212 -45.42 31.49 -36.94
CA LEU A 212 -45.27 32.54 -37.97
C LEU A 212 -46.08 32.25 -39.23
N TYR A 213 -46.15 30.99 -39.69
CA TYR A 213 -46.88 30.61 -40.92
C TYR A 213 -48.37 30.37 -40.70
N SER A 214 -48.81 29.99 -39.50
CA SER A 214 -50.23 29.94 -39.14
C SER A 214 -50.87 31.35 -39.11
N LEU A 215 -50.09 32.39 -38.81
CA LEU A 215 -50.55 33.78 -38.72
C LEU A 215 -51.14 34.34 -40.04
N PRO A 216 -50.48 34.21 -41.21
CA PRO A 216 -51.09 34.58 -42.49
C PRO A 216 -52.18 33.60 -42.96
N CYS A 217 -52.15 32.31 -42.59
CA CYS A 217 -53.25 31.39 -42.88
C CYS A 217 -54.53 31.79 -42.11
N ALA A 218 -54.40 32.25 -40.86
CA ALA A 218 -55.51 32.75 -40.05
C ALA A 218 -56.04 34.13 -40.51
N LEU A 219 -55.25 34.88 -41.26
CA LEU A 219 -55.62 36.17 -41.86
C LEU A 219 -56.09 36.06 -43.32
N ALA A 220 -56.09 34.84 -43.89
CA ALA A 220 -56.59 34.61 -45.23
C ALA A 220 -58.13 34.76 -45.23
N PRO A 221 -58.71 35.63 -46.08
CA PRO A 221 -60.16 35.80 -46.12
C PRO A 221 -60.82 34.50 -46.58
N ASP A 222 -61.92 34.13 -45.91
CA ASP A 222 -62.74 32.99 -46.33
C ASP A 222 -63.26 33.21 -47.74
N GLY A 223 -62.79 32.38 -48.67
CA GLY A 223 -63.24 32.38 -50.06
C GLY A 223 -64.38 31.39 -50.26
N GLU A 224 -65.62 31.87 -50.34
CA GLU A 224 -66.70 31.07 -50.93
C GLU A 224 -66.51 31.00 -52.45
N VAL A 225 -66.12 29.84 -52.96
CA VAL A 225 -66.13 29.57 -54.40
C VAL A 225 -67.25 28.58 -54.67
N ALA A 226 -68.34 29.07 -55.28
CA ALA A 226 -69.51 28.27 -55.65
C ALA A 226 -69.59 28.09 -57.18
N PRO A 227 -68.78 27.21 -57.80
CA PRO A 227 -68.97 26.86 -59.19
C PRO A 227 -70.10 25.82 -59.24
N MET A 228 -71.32 26.28 -59.54
CA MET A 228 -72.53 25.46 -59.80
C MET A 228 -73.40 25.09 -58.58
N GLY A 229 -73.65 26.03 -57.65
CA GLY A 229 -74.89 26.05 -56.86
C GLY A 229 -75.06 25.01 -55.75
N PHE A 230 -74.04 24.21 -55.44
CA PHE A 230 -73.94 23.49 -54.16
C PHE A 230 -72.87 24.18 -53.31
N GLY A 231 -73.30 24.87 -52.24
CA GLY A 231 -72.41 25.55 -51.32
C GLY A 231 -71.66 24.54 -50.44
N LEU A 232 -70.42 24.23 -50.81
CA LEU A 232 -69.43 23.73 -49.89
C LEU A 232 -68.57 24.94 -49.49
N SER A 233 -68.73 25.41 -48.26
CA SER A 233 -67.85 26.43 -47.67
C SER A 233 -66.49 25.78 -47.42
N PHE A 234 -65.52 26.07 -48.27
CA PHE A 234 -64.13 25.76 -47.97
C PHE A 234 -63.55 26.98 -47.27
N SER A 235 -63.37 26.89 -45.95
CA SER A 235 -62.47 27.82 -45.25
C SER A 235 -61.07 27.59 -45.83
N SER A 236 -60.64 28.52 -46.68
CA SER A 236 -59.28 28.52 -47.23
C SER A 236 -58.23 28.64 -46.13
N GLY A 237 -58.60 29.23 -44.99
CA GLY A 237 -57.80 29.23 -43.76
C GLY A 237 -57.59 27.82 -43.21
N ASP A 238 -58.65 27.02 -43.06
CA ASP A 238 -58.58 25.66 -42.49
C ASP A 238 -57.77 24.71 -43.37
N ALA A 239 -57.85 24.86 -44.70
CA ALA A 239 -57.04 24.07 -45.63
C ALA A 239 -55.56 24.46 -45.60
N CYS A 240 -55.25 25.75 -45.44
CA CYS A 240 -53.89 26.28 -45.30
C CYS A 240 -53.25 25.80 -43.99
N GLU A 241 -53.97 25.95 -42.88
CA GLU A 241 -53.55 25.51 -41.55
C GLU A 241 -53.35 24.00 -41.51
N GLY A 242 -54.27 23.21 -42.10
CA GLY A 242 -54.14 21.76 -42.16
C GLY A 242 -52.97 21.23 -43.01
N ILE A 243 -52.53 21.96 -44.04
CA ILE A 243 -51.34 21.59 -44.83
C ILE A 243 -50.05 21.92 -44.06
N VAL A 244 -49.98 23.13 -43.49
CA VAL A 244 -48.82 23.58 -42.71
C VAL A 244 -48.62 22.68 -41.48
N ASP A 245 -49.71 22.34 -40.78
CA ASP A 245 -49.69 21.44 -39.63
C ASP A 245 -49.23 20.03 -39.99
N ARG A 246 -49.68 19.47 -41.12
CA ARG A 246 -49.22 18.14 -41.58
C ARG A 246 -47.75 18.11 -41.95
N VAL A 247 -47.25 19.15 -42.61
CA VAL A 247 -45.82 19.24 -43.00
C VAL A 247 -44.95 19.37 -41.75
N LEU A 248 -45.34 20.23 -40.80
CA LEU A 248 -44.56 20.46 -39.58
C LEU A 248 -44.65 19.28 -38.61
N THR A 249 -45.84 18.69 -38.41
CA THR A 249 -45.98 17.45 -37.63
C THR A 249 -45.16 16.30 -38.24
N GLY A 250 -45.14 16.18 -39.57
CA GLY A 250 -44.30 15.20 -40.27
C GLY A 250 -42.80 15.46 -40.04
N ALA A 251 -42.36 16.72 -40.14
CA ALA A 251 -40.97 17.10 -39.89
C ALA A 251 -40.54 16.85 -38.44
N LYS A 252 -41.39 17.19 -37.46
CA LYS A 252 -41.17 16.89 -36.04
C LYS A 252 -41.11 15.39 -35.77
N PHE A 253 -42.00 14.61 -36.39
CA PHE A 253 -41.97 13.15 -36.24
C PHE A 253 -40.65 12.57 -36.74
N ILE A 254 -40.16 13.01 -37.91
CA ILE A 254 -38.86 12.56 -38.45
C ILE A 254 -37.72 12.98 -37.52
N ASN A 255 -37.69 14.23 -37.05
CA ASN A 255 -36.67 14.73 -36.12
C ASN A 255 -36.65 13.89 -34.82
N ASN A 256 -37.82 13.65 -34.24
CA ASN A 256 -37.98 12.81 -33.04
C ASN A 256 -37.58 11.35 -33.28
N GLN A 257 -37.89 10.76 -34.45
CA GLN A 257 -37.47 9.39 -34.75
C GLN A 257 -35.95 9.27 -34.88
N VAL A 258 -35.32 10.22 -35.57
CA VAL A 258 -33.85 10.27 -35.66
C VAL A 258 -33.22 10.45 -34.27
N SER A 259 -33.88 11.19 -33.37
CA SER A 259 -33.50 11.32 -31.96
C SER A 259 -33.52 10.02 -31.18
N ILE A 260 -34.62 9.29 -31.30
CA ILE A 260 -34.79 8.02 -30.61
C ILE A 260 -33.79 6.98 -31.14
N GLU A 261 -33.57 6.94 -32.46
CA GLU A 261 -32.60 6.00 -33.07
C GLU A 261 -31.16 6.33 -32.65
N ASN A 262 -30.75 7.61 -32.69
CA ASN A 262 -29.40 8.02 -32.29
C ASN A 262 -29.17 7.83 -30.79
N SER A 263 -30.14 8.18 -29.94
CA SER A 263 -30.02 7.97 -28.49
C SER A 263 -29.93 6.49 -28.13
N LEU A 264 -30.70 5.63 -28.80
CA LEU A 264 -30.60 4.17 -28.63
C LEU A 264 -29.24 3.65 -29.11
N GLN A 265 -28.71 4.18 -30.22
CA GLN A 265 -27.40 3.80 -30.73
C GLN A 265 -26.29 4.19 -29.75
N TRP A 266 -26.30 5.41 -29.21
CA TRP A 266 -25.31 5.81 -28.20
C TRP A 266 -25.44 5.03 -26.91
N ALA A 267 -26.66 4.71 -26.46
CA ALA A 267 -26.84 3.86 -25.29
C ALA A 267 -26.23 2.46 -25.51
N LYS A 268 -26.39 1.89 -26.71
CA LYS A 268 -25.74 0.62 -27.07
C LYS A 268 -24.23 0.75 -27.12
N ASP A 269 -23.72 1.80 -27.76
CA ASP A 269 -22.28 2.05 -27.88
C ASP A 269 -21.65 2.31 -26.52
N ASP A 270 -22.36 2.96 -25.59
CA ASP A 270 -21.91 3.20 -24.22
C ASP A 270 -21.89 1.91 -23.39
N THR A 271 -22.90 1.04 -23.54
CA THR A 271 -22.89 -0.29 -22.90
C THR A 271 -21.86 -1.25 -23.50
N ALA A 272 -21.41 -1.00 -24.74
CA ALA A 272 -20.45 -1.83 -25.45
C ALA A 272 -18.99 -1.37 -25.26
N ASP A 273 -18.76 -0.11 -24.90
CA ASP A 273 -17.44 0.34 -24.45
C ASP A 273 -17.21 -0.04 -22.98
N CYS A 274 -16.01 0.24 -22.49
CA CYS A 274 -15.64 0.10 -21.09
C CYS A 274 -16.58 0.94 -20.20
N ASN A 275 -17.02 0.36 -19.08
CA ASN A 275 -17.69 1.09 -18.01
C ASN A 275 -16.63 1.60 -17.02
N SER A 276 -16.34 2.90 -17.04
CA SER A 276 -15.23 3.48 -16.27
C SER A 276 -15.44 3.30 -14.76
N LEU A 277 -16.68 3.39 -14.29
CA LEU A 277 -17.01 3.27 -12.86
C LEU A 277 -16.80 1.84 -12.35
N GLN A 278 -17.28 0.84 -13.07
CA GLN A 278 -17.09 -0.57 -12.70
C GLN A 278 -15.62 -0.95 -12.73
N ASN A 279 -14.90 -0.54 -13.78
CA ASN A 279 -13.47 -0.78 -13.93
C ASN A 279 -12.67 -0.09 -12.81
N PHE A 280 -13.02 1.15 -12.47
CA PHE A 280 -12.41 1.89 -11.36
C PHE A 280 -12.60 1.19 -10.02
N TYR A 281 -13.81 0.71 -9.72
CA TYR A 281 -14.05 -0.04 -8.47
C TYR A 281 -13.33 -1.39 -8.46
N ALA A 282 -13.38 -2.15 -9.55
CA ALA A 282 -12.65 -3.42 -9.65
C ALA A 282 -11.15 -3.21 -9.38
N ARG A 283 -10.58 -2.15 -9.96
CA ARG A 283 -9.19 -1.74 -9.74
C ARG A 283 -8.92 -1.40 -8.28
N THR A 284 -9.71 -0.47 -7.73
CA THR A 284 -9.57 -0.03 -6.34
C THR A 284 -9.66 -1.20 -5.36
N PHE A 285 -10.58 -2.15 -5.58
CA PHE A 285 -10.69 -3.32 -4.71
C PHE A 285 -9.52 -4.29 -4.83
N CYS A 286 -8.93 -4.45 -6.02
CA CYS A 286 -7.70 -5.23 -6.17
C CYS A 286 -6.52 -4.54 -5.45
N ASP A 287 -6.35 -3.23 -5.62
CA ASP A 287 -5.30 -2.48 -4.95
C ASP A 287 -5.45 -2.55 -3.41
N LEU A 288 -6.66 -2.40 -2.87
CA LEU A 288 -6.94 -2.57 -1.45
C LEU A 288 -6.67 -4.00 -0.95
N HIS A 289 -6.95 -5.01 -1.76
CA HIS A 289 -6.62 -6.41 -1.45
C HIS A 289 -5.10 -6.58 -1.34
N CYS A 290 -4.34 -6.03 -2.28
CA CYS A 290 -2.89 -6.11 -2.27
C CYS A 290 -2.26 -5.30 -1.13
N LEU A 291 -2.75 -4.09 -0.83
CA LEU A 291 -2.31 -3.34 0.35
C LEU A 291 -2.53 -4.13 1.65
N ARG A 292 -3.68 -4.80 1.77
CA ARG A 292 -3.97 -5.66 2.93
C ARG A 292 -3.01 -6.85 2.99
N ASP A 293 -2.67 -7.47 1.86
CA ASP A 293 -1.69 -8.56 1.81
C ASP A 293 -0.29 -8.06 2.19
N THR A 294 0.17 -6.94 1.62
CA THR A 294 1.46 -6.31 1.93
C THR A 294 1.60 -6.03 3.42
N VAL A 295 0.58 -5.44 4.04
CA VAL A 295 0.59 -5.16 5.49
C VAL A 295 0.63 -6.46 6.29
N LYS A 296 -0.23 -7.44 6.01
CA LYS A 296 -0.28 -8.70 6.77
C LYS A 296 1.00 -9.53 6.62
N THR A 297 1.55 -9.59 5.41
CA THR A 297 2.74 -10.37 5.10
C THR A 297 4.00 -9.66 5.60
N GLY A 298 4.09 -8.34 5.43
CA GLY A 298 5.16 -7.52 6.01
C GLY A 298 5.18 -7.62 7.54
N ASP A 299 4.01 -7.55 8.17
CA ASP A 299 3.87 -7.72 9.62
C ASP A 299 4.42 -9.05 10.12
N LYS A 300 4.04 -10.15 9.46
CA LYS A 300 4.54 -11.49 9.78
C LYS A 300 6.04 -11.61 9.54
N ALA A 301 6.56 -11.00 8.48
CA ALA A 301 7.99 -11.01 8.15
C ALA A 301 8.81 -10.25 9.21
N ILE A 302 8.32 -9.09 9.67
CA ILE A 302 8.94 -8.32 10.75
C ILE A 302 8.96 -9.12 12.05
N LEU A 303 7.82 -9.69 12.47
CA LEU A 303 7.76 -10.46 13.72
C LEU A 303 8.70 -11.67 13.70
N LYS A 304 8.70 -12.43 12.60
CA LYS A 304 9.65 -13.54 12.43
C LYS A 304 11.10 -13.07 12.39
N SER A 305 11.35 -11.88 11.84
CA SER A 305 12.69 -11.31 11.82
C SER A 305 13.15 -10.90 13.22
N LEU A 306 12.27 -10.31 14.03
CA LEU A 306 12.55 -9.96 15.42
C LEU A 306 12.76 -11.23 16.27
N GLU A 307 11.93 -12.26 16.09
CA GLU A 307 12.10 -13.57 16.73
C GLU A 307 13.47 -14.19 16.38
N GLY A 308 13.83 -14.21 15.08
CA GLY A 308 15.11 -14.71 14.61
C GLY A 308 16.30 -13.89 15.12
N ALA A 309 16.17 -12.57 15.22
CA ALA A 309 17.19 -11.70 15.79
C ALA A 309 17.43 -12.01 17.27
N VAL A 310 16.37 -12.18 18.07
CA VAL A 310 16.46 -12.56 19.49
C VAL A 310 17.11 -13.94 19.66
N ASP A 311 16.74 -14.92 18.83
CA ASP A 311 17.36 -16.26 18.86
C ASP A 311 18.86 -16.22 18.52
N VAL A 312 19.24 -15.47 17.48
CA VAL A 312 20.66 -15.29 17.10
C VAL A 312 21.43 -14.55 18.19
N MET A 313 20.85 -13.52 18.80
CA MET A 313 21.45 -12.81 19.93
C MET A 313 21.64 -13.72 21.14
N GLY A 314 20.66 -14.55 21.46
CA GLY A 314 20.77 -15.56 22.52
C GLY A 314 21.93 -16.51 22.24
N LYS A 315 22.00 -17.09 21.04
CA LYS A 315 23.09 -18.00 20.63
C LYS A 315 24.48 -17.34 20.65
N ASN A 316 24.58 -16.10 20.18
CA ASN A 316 25.83 -15.35 20.20
C ASN A 316 26.25 -15.02 21.63
N THR A 317 25.29 -14.65 22.48
CA THR A 317 25.51 -14.43 23.91
C THR A 317 25.99 -15.71 24.59
N ASP A 318 25.30 -16.82 24.37
CA ASP A 318 25.68 -18.15 24.86
C ASP A 318 27.11 -18.53 24.49
N ALA A 319 27.47 -18.36 23.21
CA ALA A 319 28.81 -18.68 22.72
C ALA A 319 29.90 -17.80 23.38
N LEU A 320 29.61 -16.52 23.59
CA LEU A 320 30.51 -15.61 24.31
C LEU A 320 30.63 -15.99 25.79
N LEU A 321 29.50 -16.24 26.46
CA LEU A 321 29.46 -16.64 27.87
C LEU A 321 30.23 -17.95 28.09
N GLU A 322 30.04 -18.93 27.21
CA GLU A 322 30.79 -20.19 27.24
C GLU A 322 32.29 -19.93 27.13
N HIS A 323 32.73 -19.18 26.12
CA HIS A 323 34.14 -18.82 25.92
C HIS A 323 34.77 -18.13 27.15
N TYR A 324 34.07 -17.18 27.77
CA TYR A 324 34.58 -16.49 28.96
C TYR A 324 34.51 -17.36 30.23
N SER A 325 33.49 -18.19 30.38
CA SER A 325 33.35 -19.11 31.53
C SER A 325 34.44 -20.17 31.53
N GLU A 326 34.81 -20.70 30.36
CA GLU A 326 35.89 -21.67 30.23
C GLU A 326 37.26 -21.04 30.51
N ASN A 327 37.49 -19.80 30.03
CA ASN A 327 38.71 -19.06 30.35
C ASN A 327 38.85 -18.78 31.87
N LEU A 328 37.72 -18.49 32.54
CA LEU A 328 37.68 -18.35 33.99
C LEU A 328 37.96 -19.68 34.69
N GLN A 329 37.37 -20.78 34.21
CA GLN A 329 37.59 -22.10 34.77
C GLN A 329 39.05 -22.56 34.64
N ASP A 330 39.69 -22.30 33.50
CA ASP A 330 41.12 -22.53 33.30
C ASP A 330 41.97 -21.69 34.27
N SER A 331 41.61 -20.42 34.45
CA SER A 331 42.30 -19.51 35.37
C SER A 331 42.15 -19.93 36.84
N ILE A 332 40.94 -20.36 37.26
CA ILE A 332 40.64 -20.86 38.60
C ILE A 332 41.35 -22.19 38.86
N ASN A 333 41.38 -23.10 37.87
CA ASN A 333 42.13 -24.35 37.95
C ASN A 333 43.64 -24.11 38.08
N GLY A 334 44.17 -23.02 37.52
CA GLY A 334 45.54 -22.56 37.73
C GLY A 334 45.78 -21.89 39.09
N LEU A 335 44.74 -21.31 39.71
CA LEU A 335 44.76 -20.58 40.98
C LEU A 335 44.28 -21.44 42.18
N LYS A 336 44.36 -22.77 42.06
CA LYS A 336 43.71 -23.78 42.92
C LYS A 336 44.12 -23.81 44.40
N GLU A 337 44.65 -22.73 44.96
CA GLU A 337 45.11 -22.69 46.35
C GLU A 337 44.44 -21.65 47.26
N THR A 338 43.47 -20.80 46.86
CA THR A 338 42.85 -19.97 47.93
C THR A 338 41.41 -19.47 47.79
N THR A 339 40.82 -19.22 46.62
CA THR A 339 39.44 -18.64 46.60
C THR A 339 38.90 -18.67 45.18
N GLY A 340 37.84 -19.42 44.86
CA GLY A 340 37.39 -19.45 43.45
C GLY A 340 36.10 -20.17 43.06
N SER A 341 35.29 -20.70 43.96
CA SER A 341 34.04 -21.40 43.58
C SER A 341 32.84 -20.48 43.32
N SER A 342 32.72 -19.35 44.03
CA SER A 342 31.51 -18.49 43.94
C SER A 342 31.37 -17.76 42.59
N LEU A 343 32.46 -17.25 42.01
CA LEU A 343 32.42 -16.50 40.74
C LEU A 343 31.95 -17.35 39.55
N LEU A 344 32.31 -18.62 39.53
CA LEU A 344 31.88 -19.56 38.49
C LEU A 344 30.39 -19.88 38.61
N GLU A 345 29.91 -20.07 39.85
CA GLU A 345 28.49 -20.33 40.15
C GLU A 345 27.62 -19.11 39.81
N ASP A 346 28.11 -17.90 40.10
CA ASP A 346 27.45 -16.63 39.72
C ASP A 346 27.35 -16.49 38.19
N ALA A 347 28.43 -16.78 37.45
CA ALA A 347 28.45 -16.73 35.99
C ALA A 347 27.47 -17.73 35.35
N GLN A 348 27.40 -18.96 35.86
CA GLN A 348 26.45 -19.98 35.40
C GLN A 348 25.00 -19.57 35.70
N THR A 349 24.76 -18.92 36.84
CA THR A 349 23.43 -18.42 37.21
C THR A 349 22.99 -17.27 36.32
N MET A 350 23.88 -16.31 36.03
CA MET A 350 23.60 -15.21 35.09
C MET A 350 23.26 -15.72 33.69
N ARG A 351 24.02 -16.71 33.19
CA ARG A 351 23.76 -17.36 31.90
C ARG A 351 22.35 -17.94 31.82
N LYS A 352 21.99 -18.82 32.77
CA LYS A 352 20.64 -19.44 32.79
C LYS A 352 19.52 -18.41 32.83
N LYS A 353 19.75 -17.28 33.53
CA LYS A 353 18.75 -16.20 33.60
C LYS A 353 18.67 -15.42 32.29
N MET A 354 19.78 -15.16 31.61
CA MET A 354 19.78 -14.57 30.27
C MET A 354 19.06 -15.45 29.26
N ASP A 355 19.34 -16.75 29.24
CA ASP A 355 18.68 -17.71 28.34
C ASP A 355 17.17 -17.70 28.56
N GLY A 356 16.75 -17.66 29.83
CA GLY A 356 15.34 -17.48 30.20
C GLY A 356 14.74 -16.18 29.66
N MET A 357 15.45 -15.06 29.79
CA MET A 357 15.01 -13.77 29.26
C MET A 357 14.89 -13.79 27.72
N PHE A 358 15.87 -14.34 27.00
CA PHE A 358 15.80 -14.45 25.53
C PHE A 358 14.65 -15.33 25.06
N LEU A 359 14.42 -16.46 25.74
CA LEU A 359 13.30 -17.34 25.45
C LEU A 359 11.96 -16.64 25.70
N GLU A 360 11.82 -15.91 26.81
CA GLU A 360 10.62 -15.12 27.11
C GLU A 360 10.41 -14.00 26.08
N MET A 361 11.46 -13.27 25.69
CA MET A 361 11.39 -12.23 24.65
C MET A 361 10.94 -12.81 23.30
N SER A 362 11.48 -13.96 22.91
CA SER A 362 11.05 -14.68 21.71
C SER A 362 9.57 -15.07 21.78
N GLN A 363 9.13 -15.62 22.91
CA GLN A 363 7.72 -15.96 23.13
C GLN A 363 6.81 -14.72 23.10
N MET A 364 7.23 -13.60 23.69
CA MET A 364 6.49 -12.34 23.66
C MET A 364 6.33 -11.81 22.23
N LEU A 365 7.40 -11.84 21.44
CA LEU A 365 7.39 -11.40 20.03
C LEU A 365 6.64 -12.36 19.09
N SER A 366 6.43 -13.61 19.50
CA SER A 366 5.62 -14.58 18.75
C SER A 366 4.11 -14.29 18.82
N THR A 367 3.67 -13.48 19.79
CA THR A 367 2.26 -13.10 19.96
C THR A 367 1.89 -11.85 19.13
N GLU A 368 0.60 -11.55 18.95
CA GLU A 368 0.17 -10.35 18.20
C GLU A 368 0.62 -9.07 18.92
N VAL A 369 1.66 -8.41 18.38
CA VAL A 369 2.19 -7.12 18.86
C VAL A 369 1.72 -5.98 17.93
N THR A 370 1.35 -4.84 18.51
CA THR A 370 0.97 -3.63 17.77
C THR A 370 2.14 -3.04 16.96
N GLN A 371 1.84 -2.23 15.94
CA GLN A 371 2.87 -1.63 15.08
C GLN A 371 3.82 -0.70 15.86
N SER A 372 3.30 0.09 16.81
CA SER A 372 4.11 0.92 17.71
C SER A 372 5.08 0.08 18.52
N SER A 373 4.59 -0.99 19.13
CA SER A 373 5.39 -1.92 19.94
C SER A 373 6.49 -2.61 19.17
N ARG A 374 6.26 -2.97 17.90
CA ARG A 374 7.30 -3.56 17.05
C ARG A 374 8.44 -2.58 16.76
N SER A 375 8.13 -1.31 16.49
CA SER A 375 9.16 -0.30 16.26
C SER A 375 10.04 -0.09 17.51
N THR A 376 9.43 -0.13 18.70
CA THR A 376 10.13 -0.06 19.98
C THR A 376 11.01 -1.29 20.20
N ALA A 377 10.49 -2.50 19.96
CA ALA A 377 11.25 -3.74 20.09
C ALA A 377 12.44 -3.79 19.12
N SER A 378 12.24 -3.40 17.86
CA SER A 378 13.32 -3.32 16.86
C SER A 378 14.44 -2.39 17.32
N ARG A 379 14.11 -1.17 17.74
CA ARG A 379 15.12 -0.20 18.21
C ARG A 379 15.87 -0.69 19.45
N ALA A 380 15.18 -1.39 20.35
CA ALA A 380 15.82 -1.97 21.53
C ALA A 380 16.81 -3.08 21.15
N LEU A 381 16.46 -3.93 20.18
CA LEU A 381 17.36 -4.93 19.63
C LEU A 381 18.54 -4.30 18.88
N ASP A 382 18.31 -3.26 18.07
CA ASP A 382 19.40 -2.55 17.38
C ASP A 382 20.38 -1.93 18.37
N HIS A 383 19.86 -1.31 19.45
CA HIS A 383 20.68 -0.77 20.53
C HIS A 383 21.48 -1.87 21.23
N PHE A 384 20.84 -3.01 21.54
CA PHE A 384 21.53 -4.14 22.16
C PHE A 384 22.59 -4.75 21.22
N SER A 385 22.33 -4.81 19.91
CA SER A 385 23.27 -5.30 18.88
C SER A 385 24.50 -4.41 18.77
N ALA A 386 24.30 -3.09 18.78
CA ALA A 386 25.37 -2.11 18.66
C ALA A 386 26.42 -2.25 19.78
N LEU A 387 26.04 -2.74 20.96
CA LEU A 387 26.98 -3.04 22.06
C LEU A 387 28.01 -4.11 21.67
N PHE A 388 27.67 -5.04 20.78
CA PHE A 388 28.58 -6.09 20.31
C PHE A 388 29.40 -5.66 19.10
N GLU A 389 28.89 -4.74 18.28
CA GLU A 389 29.61 -4.21 17.12
C GLU A 389 30.71 -3.22 17.53
N ASP A 390 30.47 -2.39 18.55
CA ASP A 390 31.44 -1.42 19.09
C ASP A 390 32.50 -2.08 20.00
N SER A 391 32.93 -3.27 19.61
CA SER A 391 33.84 -4.18 20.32
C SER A 391 35.24 -3.61 20.62
N GLN A 392 35.53 -2.35 20.27
CA GLN A 392 36.71 -1.63 20.74
C GLN A 392 36.70 -1.47 22.28
N GLY A 393 35.54 -1.30 22.90
CA GLY A 393 35.40 -1.27 24.37
C GLY A 393 35.65 -2.63 25.06
N PHE A 394 35.49 -3.74 24.33
CA PHE A 394 35.66 -5.10 24.84
C PHE A 394 37.11 -5.60 24.77
N GLN A 395 38.02 -4.88 24.10
CA GLN A 395 39.40 -5.34 23.89
C GLN A 395 40.31 -5.20 25.14
N GLY A 396 39.88 -4.52 26.21
CA GLY A 396 40.69 -4.32 27.42
C GLY A 396 39.99 -4.54 28.77
N GLY A 397 38.69 -4.84 28.78
CA GLY A 397 37.90 -4.97 30.02
C GLY A 397 38.13 -6.30 30.75
N ASN A 398 38.27 -6.22 32.07
CA ASN A 398 38.33 -7.39 32.96
C ASN A 398 37.03 -8.21 32.79
N ALA A 399 37.11 -9.54 32.61
CA ALA A 399 35.92 -10.39 32.39
C ALA A 399 34.87 -10.24 33.50
N SER A 400 35.30 -9.82 34.69
CA SER A 400 34.46 -9.51 35.85
C SER A 400 33.53 -8.31 35.67
N THR A 401 33.84 -7.34 34.80
CA THR A 401 32.96 -6.18 34.53
C THR A 401 32.03 -6.42 33.36
N LEU A 402 32.35 -7.37 32.49
CA LEU A 402 31.58 -7.63 31.29
C LEU A 402 30.26 -8.35 31.60
N MET A 403 30.31 -9.43 32.39
CA MET A 403 29.11 -10.24 32.68
C MET A 403 27.99 -9.42 33.33
N PRO A 404 28.25 -8.56 34.34
CA PRO A 404 27.22 -7.72 34.93
C PRO A 404 26.64 -6.69 33.96
N LEU A 405 27.47 -6.11 33.08
CA LEU A 405 27.01 -5.16 32.06
C LEU A 405 26.09 -5.85 31.04
N LEU A 406 26.53 -6.98 30.49
CA LEU A 406 25.75 -7.78 29.54
C LEU A 406 24.40 -8.19 30.16
N PHE A 407 24.42 -8.57 31.44
CA PHE A 407 23.24 -8.94 32.19
C PHE A 407 22.27 -7.78 32.36
N GLN A 408 22.78 -6.62 32.78
CA GLN A 408 21.98 -5.41 32.93
C GLN A 408 21.35 -4.99 31.58
N GLU A 409 22.10 -5.06 30.49
CA GLU A 409 21.58 -4.72 29.16
C GLU A 409 20.55 -5.74 28.66
N THR A 410 20.70 -7.02 29.02
CA THR A 410 19.69 -8.05 28.71
C THR A 410 18.42 -7.83 29.54
N GLU A 411 18.53 -7.43 30.81
CA GLU A 411 17.36 -7.04 31.63
C GLU A 411 16.65 -5.80 31.06
N ASN A 412 17.41 -4.80 30.61
CA ASN A 412 16.84 -3.61 29.95
C ASN A 412 16.08 -4.01 28.68
N LEU A 413 16.69 -4.83 27.82
CA LEU A 413 16.07 -5.32 26.59
C LEU A 413 14.78 -6.11 26.90
N HIS A 414 14.83 -7.01 27.88
CA HIS A 414 13.68 -7.79 28.33
C HIS A 414 12.54 -6.91 28.83
N SER A 415 12.84 -5.91 29.65
CA SER A 415 11.83 -4.96 30.12
C SER A 415 11.17 -4.19 28.99
N VAL A 416 11.94 -3.75 27.99
CA VAL A 416 11.39 -3.01 26.84
C VAL A 416 10.52 -3.91 25.97
N ILE A 417 10.95 -5.14 25.70
CA ILE A 417 10.15 -6.12 24.94
C ILE A 417 8.89 -6.54 25.71
N SER A 418 8.98 -6.70 27.03
CA SER A 418 7.83 -6.98 27.89
C SER A 418 6.81 -5.86 27.86
N LEU A 419 7.25 -4.60 28.00
CA LEU A 419 6.36 -3.44 27.90
C LEU A 419 5.71 -3.35 26.52
N ALA A 420 6.50 -3.53 25.45
CA ALA A 420 6.00 -3.51 24.07
C ALA A 420 4.95 -4.61 23.83
N SER A 421 5.14 -5.82 24.36
CA SER A 421 4.18 -6.92 24.20
C SER A 421 2.92 -6.79 25.07
N SER A 422 3.00 -6.01 26.16
CA SER A 422 1.84 -5.76 27.03
C SER A 422 0.81 -4.79 26.44
N ASP A 423 1.22 -3.96 25.48
CA ASP A 423 0.37 -2.99 24.79
C ASP A 423 -0.48 -3.70 23.72
N ARG A 424 -1.56 -4.34 24.17
CA ARG A 424 -2.51 -5.05 23.30
C ARG A 424 -3.48 -4.07 22.66
N PRO A 425 -3.82 -4.24 21.37
CA PRO A 425 -4.86 -3.42 20.74
C PRO A 425 -6.17 -3.61 21.52
N SER A 426 -6.78 -2.50 21.94
CA SER A 426 -8.14 -2.53 22.51
C SER A 426 -9.08 -3.11 21.46
N SER A 427 -9.54 -4.34 21.71
CA SER A 427 -10.55 -5.06 20.92
C SER A 427 -11.83 -4.27 20.74
#